data_AF-A0A7K2MC17-F1
#
_entry.id   AF-A0A7K2MC17-F1
#
_cell.length_a   1.000
_cell.length_b   1.000
_cell.length_c   1.000
_cell.angle_alpha   90.00
_cell.angle_beta   90.00
_cell.angle_gamma   90.00
#
_symmetry.space_group_name_H-M   'P 1'
#
loop_
_entity.id
_entity.type
_entity.pdbx_description
1 polymer ?
#
loop_
_entity_poly.entity_id
_entity_poly.type
_entity_poly.pdbx_seq_one_letter_code
_entity_poly.pdbx_strand_id
1 'polypeptide(L)'
;MTARATWGLVVETTVGAGDRKHTEAQVVAHVVGSRREALAELERRARVYEPTHPLSPKRRRLLQTSDGFLLVVDGAWQSFVTRFLVAELLADSDAPEPPAPGPVAEEPVQEKPAAPPPPAEPVEVDDDGVPVRPGWLGRTDLP
;
A
#
# COMPACT_ATOMS: atom_id res chain seq x y z
N MET A 1 -18.41 -10.28 10.43
CA MET A 1 -17.04 -9.87 10.03
C MET A 1 -16.51 -10.97 9.14
N THR A 2 -16.39 -10.73 7.83
CA THR A 2 -15.80 -11.72 6.91
C THR A 2 -14.31 -11.84 7.23
N ALA A 3 -13.80 -13.05 7.42
CA ALA A 3 -12.38 -13.27 7.62
C ALA A 3 -11.59 -12.69 6.43
N ARG A 4 -10.51 -11.95 6.72
CA ARG A 4 -9.57 -11.49 5.70
C ARG A 4 -8.64 -12.64 5.38
N ALA A 5 -8.62 -13.05 4.11
CA ALA A 5 -7.68 -14.03 3.60
C ALA A 5 -6.69 -13.34 2.64
N THR A 6 -5.56 -13.99 2.40
CA THR A 6 -4.61 -13.58 1.36
C THR A 6 -4.98 -14.32 0.08
N TRP A 7 -5.22 -13.58 -0.99
CA TRP A 7 -5.58 -14.12 -2.31
C TRP A 7 -4.44 -13.93 -3.29
N GLY A 8 -3.97 -15.02 -3.88
CA GLY A 8 -3.07 -15.00 -5.03
C GLY A 8 -3.84 -14.70 -6.32
N LEU A 9 -3.33 -13.75 -7.10
CA LEU A 9 -3.78 -13.48 -8.46
C LEU A 9 -2.86 -14.23 -9.42
N VAL A 10 -3.40 -15.18 -10.15
CA VAL A 10 -2.63 -16.09 -11.01
C VAL A 10 -2.93 -15.80 -12.49
N VAL A 11 -1.89 -15.80 -13.31
CA VAL A 11 -1.98 -15.77 -14.76
C VAL A 11 -1.37 -17.05 -15.32
N GLU A 12 -2.17 -17.85 -16.00
CA GLU A 12 -1.70 -18.99 -16.78
C GLU A 12 -1.67 -18.59 -18.26
N THR A 13 -0.49 -18.59 -18.86
CA THR A 13 -0.32 -18.15 -20.25
C THR A 13 0.53 -19.12 -21.04
N THR A 14 0.32 -19.17 -22.36
CA THR A 14 1.17 -19.95 -23.24
C THR A 14 2.49 -19.23 -23.45
N VAL A 15 3.57 -19.87 -23.07
CA VAL A 15 4.95 -19.42 -23.28
C VAL A 15 5.69 -20.37 -24.22
N GLY A 16 6.83 -19.93 -24.75
CA GLY A 16 7.64 -20.70 -25.70
C GLY A 16 7.16 -20.60 -27.15
N ALA A 17 7.94 -21.18 -28.07
CA ALA A 17 7.72 -21.08 -29.52
C ALA A 17 7.72 -22.45 -30.20
N GLY A 18 6.99 -22.57 -31.31
CA GLY A 18 6.85 -23.82 -32.06
C GLY A 18 6.33 -24.98 -31.20
N ASP A 19 7.00 -26.12 -31.28
CA ASP A 19 6.65 -27.34 -30.55
C ASP A 19 7.02 -27.29 -29.05
N ARG A 20 7.77 -26.27 -28.61
CA ARG A 20 8.14 -26.06 -27.20
C ARG A 20 7.15 -25.17 -26.44
N LYS A 21 5.98 -24.90 -27.03
CA LYS A 21 4.91 -24.18 -26.36
C LYS A 21 4.41 -24.99 -25.17
N HIS A 22 4.32 -24.33 -24.02
CA HIS A 22 3.71 -24.91 -22.82
C HIS A 22 2.97 -23.82 -22.07
N THR A 23 2.11 -24.24 -21.13
CA THR A 23 1.42 -23.32 -20.24
C THR A 23 2.25 -23.14 -18.98
N GLU A 24 2.47 -21.90 -18.59
CA GLU A 24 3.11 -21.55 -17.33
C GLU A 24 2.14 -20.73 -16.48
N ALA A 25 2.10 -21.01 -15.17
CA ALA A 25 1.30 -20.30 -14.18
C ALA A 25 2.21 -19.38 -13.36
N GLN A 26 1.81 -18.12 -13.21
CA GLN A 26 2.56 -17.11 -12.47
C GLN A 26 1.64 -16.37 -11.49
N VAL A 27 2.06 -16.24 -10.22
CA VAL A 27 1.39 -15.39 -9.24
C VAL A 27 1.84 -13.95 -9.46
N VAL A 28 0.95 -13.10 -9.98
CA VAL A 28 1.28 -11.72 -10.37
C VAL A 28 1.04 -10.71 -9.25
N ALA A 29 0.32 -11.08 -8.20
CA ALA A 29 0.16 -10.30 -6.97
C ALA A 29 -0.57 -11.08 -5.87
N HIS A 30 -0.53 -10.51 -4.67
CA HIS A 30 -1.36 -10.89 -3.54
C HIS A 30 -2.32 -9.76 -3.16
N VAL A 31 -3.55 -10.11 -2.77
CA VAL A 31 -4.56 -9.19 -2.26
C VAL A 31 -5.02 -9.69 -0.91
N VAL A 32 -4.86 -8.88 0.14
CA VAL A 32 -5.40 -9.16 1.47
C VAL A 32 -6.82 -8.61 1.55
N GLY A 33 -7.81 -9.46 1.75
CA GLY A 33 -9.21 -9.03 1.83
C GLY A 33 -10.21 -10.12 1.47
N SER A 34 -11.31 -9.70 0.85
CA SER A 34 -12.35 -10.59 0.37
C SER A 34 -12.06 -11.11 -1.05
N ARG A 35 -12.60 -12.29 -1.38
CA ARG A 35 -12.53 -12.85 -2.74
C ARG A 35 -13.04 -11.89 -3.82
N ARG A 36 -14.07 -11.10 -3.49
CA ARG A 36 -14.66 -10.11 -4.40
C ARG A 36 -13.68 -8.99 -4.74
N GLU A 37 -12.93 -8.50 -3.75
CA GLU A 37 -11.89 -7.48 -3.98
C GLU A 37 -10.74 -8.03 -4.81
N ALA A 38 -10.32 -9.28 -4.54
CA ALA A 38 -9.32 -9.97 -5.36
C ALA A 38 -9.77 -10.14 -6.82
N LEU A 39 -11.02 -10.54 -7.06
CA LEU A 39 -11.60 -10.63 -8.41
C LEU A 39 -11.65 -9.27 -9.11
N ALA A 40 -12.00 -8.20 -8.41
CA ALA A 40 -12.04 -6.86 -8.99
C ALA A 40 -10.64 -6.36 -9.38
N GLU A 41 -9.61 -6.66 -8.59
CA GLU A 41 -8.22 -6.37 -8.96
C GLU A 41 -7.75 -7.24 -10.14
N LEU A 42 -8.10 -8.53 -10.14
CA LEU A 42 -7.80 -9.41 -11.26
C LEU A 42 -8.42 -8.93 -12.56
N GLU A 43 -9.66 -8.45 -12.53
CA GLU A 43 -10.35 -7.91 -13.70
C GLU A 43 -9.61 -6.69 -14.27
N ARG A 44 -9.21 -5.75 -13.41
CA ARG A 44 -8.43 -4.57 -13.82
C ARG A 44 -7.17 -4.98 -14.57
N ARG A 45 -6.45 -5.97 -14.05
CA ARG A 45 -5.23 -6.52 -14.67
C ARG A 45 -5.53 -7.23 -15.99
N ALA A 46 -6.55 -8.08 -16.03
CA ALA A 46 -6.91 -8.84 -17.23
C ALA A 46 -7.31 -7.94 -18.41
N ARG A 47 -7.90 -6.76 -18.13
CA ARG A 47 -8.26 -5.77 -19.15
C ARG A 47 -7.05 -5.12 -19.81
N VAL A 48 -5.97 -4.88 -19.06
CA VAL A 48 -4.74 -4.23 -19.58
C VAL A 48 -3.66 -5.23 -20.00
N TYR A 49 -3.81 -6.51 -19.67
CA TYR A 49 -2.81 -7.54 -19.99
C TYR A 49 -2.60 -7.70 -21.49
N GLU A 50 -1.34 -7.81 -21.92
CA GLU A 50 -0.95 -8.09 -23.31
C GLU A 50 -0.13 -9.37 -23.36
N PRO A 51 -0.67 -10.48 -23.90
CA PRO A 51 0.08 -11.72 -24.01
C PRO A 51 1.16 -11.63 -25.09
N THR A 52 2.31 -12.28 -24.86
CA THR A 52 3.40 -12.41 -25.85
C THR A 52 2.95 -13.07 -27.15
N HIS A 53 1.94 -13.94 -27.08
CA HIS A 53 1.35 -14.61 -28.24
C HIS A 53 -0.15 -14.36 -28.33
N PRO A 54 -0.71 -14.24 -29.54
CA PRO A 54 -0.07 -14.29 -30.86
C PRO A 54 0.65 -12.99 -31.26
N LEU A 55 1.64 -13.07 -32.15
CA LEU A 55 2.33 -11.90 -32.74
C LEU A 55 1.44 -11.07 -33.67
N SER A 56 0.35 -11.63 -34.17
CA SER A 56 -0.61 -10.96 -35.05
C SER A 56 -2.03 -11.21 -34.54
N PRO A 57 -2.48 -10.45 -33.53
CA PRO A 57 -3.80 -10.60 -32.97
C PRO A 57 -4.87 -10.06 -33.93
N LYS A 58 -5.86 -10.89 -34.27
CA LYS A 58 -6.99 -10.50 -35.12
C LYS A 58 -8.21 -10.09 -34.30
N ARG A 59 -8.45 -10.77 -33.18
CA ARG A 59 -9.59 -10.55 -32.31
C ARG A 59 -9.24 -10.90 -30.87
N ARG A 60 -9.70 -10.08 -29.93
CA ARG A 60 -9.51 -10.26 -28.49
C ARG A 60 -10.86 -10.36 -27.80
N ARG A 61 -11.03 -11.34 -26.91
CA ARG A 61 -12.26 -11.55 -26.12
C ARG A 61 -11.87 -11.83 -24.68
N LEU A 62 -12.38 -11.03 -23.75
CA LEU A 62 -12.24 -11.27 -22.31
C LEU A 62 -13.58 -11.78 -21.78
N LEU A 63 -13.57 -12.98 -21.21
CA LEU A 63 -14.75 -13.66 -20.69
C LEU A 63 -14.64 -13.78 -19.17
N GLN A 64 -15.76 -13.70 -18.48
CA GLN A 64 -15.82 -13.92 -17.03
C GLN A 64 -16.11 -15.40 -16.73
N THR A 65 -15.50 -15.93 -15.67
CA THR A 65 -15.74 -17.27 -15.14
C THR A 65 -16.12 -17.19 -13.64
N SER A 66 -16.37 -18.34 -13.00
CA SER A 66 -16.63 -18.39 -11.55
C SER A 66 -15.47 -17.86 -10.71
N ASP A 67 -14.24 -18.17 -11.12
CA ASP A 67 -13.01 -17.97 -10.35
C ASP A 67 -12.02 -16.98 -10.99
N GLY A 68 -12.46 -16.26 -12.03
CA GLY A 68 -11.66 -15.23 -12.68
C GLY A 68 -12.10 -14.92 -14.09
N PHE A 69 -11.14 -14.92 -15.02
CA PHE A 69 -11.36 -14.46 -16.39
C PHE A 69 -10.60 -15.31 -17.41
N LEU A 70 -11.11 -15.38 -18.63
CA LEU A 70 -10.49 -16.06 -19.75
C LEU A 70 -10.27 -15.06 -20.88
N LEU A 71 -9.02 -14.80 -21.22
CA LEU A 71 -8.67 -14.04 -22.41
C LEU A 71 -8.42 -15.00 -23.57
N VAL A 72 -9.20 -14.83 -24.64
CA VAL A 72 -9.01 -15.55 -25.89
C VAL A 72 -8.55 -14.55 -26.95
N VAL A 73 -7.40 -14.81 -27.54
CA VAL A 73 -6.84 -14.01 -28.63
C VAL A 73 -6.72 -14.87 -29.88
N ASP A 74 -7.45 -14.51 -30.93
CA ASP A 74 -7.39 -15.20 -32.21
C ASP A 74 -6.16 -14.72 -32.98
N GLY A 75 -5.22 -15.62 -33.23
CA GLY A 75 -4.08 -15.39 -34.10
C GLY A 75 -4.39 -15.68 -35.56
N ALA A 76 -3.36 -15.61 -36.42
CA ALA A 76 -3.50 -15.94 -37.83
C ALA A 76 -3.85 -17.41 -38.09
N TRP A 77 -3.31 -18.32 -37.26
CA TRP A 77 -3.38 -19.78 -37.47
C TRP A 77 -4.08 -20.54 -36.34
N GLN A 78 -4.06 -20.00 -35.13
CA GLN A 78 -4.66 -20.61 -33.94
C GLN A 78 -5.08 -19.54 -32.94
N SER A 79 -6.00 -19.90 -32.06
CA SER A 79 -6.36 -19.07 -30.91
C SER A 79 -5.45 -19.39 -29.72
N PHE A 80 -5.15 -18.37 -28.93
CA PHE A 80 -4.36 -18.47 -27.70
C PHE A 80 -5.25 -18.10 -26.53
N VAL A 81 -4.97 -18.75 -25.40
CA VAL A 81 -5.75 -18.59 -24.19
C VAL A 81 -4.82 -18.16 -23.06
N THR A 82 -5.23 -17.13 -22.33
CA THR A 82 -4.65 -16.76 -21.05
C THR A 82 -5.74 -16.86 -19.98
N ARG A 83 -5.49 -17.61 -18.92
CA ARG A 83 -6.40 -17.78 -17.79
C ARG A 83 -5.96 -16.85 -16.67
N PHE A 84 -6.91 -16.11 -16.12
CA PHE A 84 -6.74 -15.29 -14.93
C PHE A 84 -7.54 -15.96 -13.83
N LEU A 85 -6.89 -16.30 -12.72
CA LEU A 85 -7.50 -17.04 -11.61
C LEU A 85 -7.25 -16.32 -10.29
N VAL A 86 -8.22 -16.40 -9.40
CA VAL A 86 -8.07 -16.04 -7.99
C VAL A 86 -7.99 -17.32 -7.17
N ALA A 87 -6.97 -17.44 -6.32
CA ALA A 87 -6.81 -18.55 -5.40
C ALA A 87 -6.50 -18.05 -3.99
N GLU A 88 -7.04 -18.69 -2.97
CA GLU A 88 -6.66 -18.40 -1.58
C GLU A 88 -5.27 -18.98 -1.31
N LEU A 89 -4.38 -18.17 -0.70
CA LEU A 89 -3.05 -18.61 -0.30
C LEU A 89 -3.15 -19.39 1.01
N LEU A 90 -2.94 -20.70 0.94
CA LEU A 90 -3.02 -21.61 2.10
C LEU A 90 -1.67 -21.80 2.80
N ALA A 91 -0.58 -21.78 2.05
CA ALA A 91 0.77 -21.93 2.56
C ALA A 91 1.77 -21.26 1.61
N ASP A 92 2.76 -20.59 2.17
CA ASP A 92 3.92 -20.05 1.46
C ASP A 92 5.17 -20.51 2.22
N SER A 93 6.01 -21.30 1.54
CA SER A 93 7.18 -21.95 2.15
C SER A 93 8.29 -20.97 2.53
N ASP A 94 8.31 -19.79 1.90
CA ASP A 94 9.32 -18.75 2.11
C ASP A 94 8.64 -17.39 2.33
N ALA A 95 7.54 -17.40 3.10
CA ALA A 95 6.81 -16.19 3.42
C ALA A 95 7.75 -15.19 4.12
N PRO A 96 7.82 -13.92 3.67
CA PRO A 96 8.65 -12.93 4.33
C PRO A 96 8.21 -12.77 5.78
N GLU A 97 9.18 -12.71 6.69
CA GLU A 97 8.91 -12.47 8.10
C GLU A 97 8.10 -11.17 8.22
N PRO A 98 6.97 -11.16 8.95
CA PRO A 98 6.20 -9.94 9.14
C PRO A 98 7.16 -8.87 9.68
N PRO A 99 7.06 -7.62 9.18
CA PRO A 99 7.97 -6.57 9.61
C PRO A 99 7.95 -6.55 11.14
N ALA A 100 9.13 -6.70 11.74
CA ALA A 100 9.28 -6.60 13.18
C ALA A 100 8.54 -5.32 13.61
N PRO A 101 7.74 -5.36 14.69
CA PRO A 101 7.12 -4.15 15.19
C PRO A 101 8.26 -3.14 15.32
N GLY A 102 8.22 -2.09 14.49
CA GLY A 102 9.14 -0.97 14.65
C GLY A 102 9.05 -0.50 16.08
N PRO A 103 10.06 0.22 16.61
CA PRO A 103 9.90 0.87 17.89
C PRO A 103 8.56 1.58 17.81
N VAL A 104 7.63 1.16 18.67
CA VAL A 104 6.38 1.87 18.90
C VAL A 104 6.90 3.28 19.11
N ALA A 105 6.70 4.17 18.15
CA ALA A 105 6.78 5.57 18.44
C ALA A 105 5.75 5.67 19.54
N GLU A 106 6.23 5.81 20.79
CA GLU A 106 5.39 6.21 21.89
C GLU A 106 4.50 7.27 21.29
N GLU A 107 3.18 7.02 21.27
CA GLU A 107 2.21 8.05 20.93
C GLU A 107 2.74 9.31 21.58
N PRO A 108 2.99 10.40 20.83
CA PRO A 108 3.61 11.58 21.42
C PRO A 108 2.75 11.86 22.62
N VAL A 109 3.33 11.67 23.82
CA VAL A 109 2.64 11.90 25.08
C VAL A 109 2.10 13.29 24.86
N GLN A 110 0.77 13.41 24.74
CA GLN A 110 0.16 14.71 24.59
C GLN A 110 0.58 15.43 25.85
N GLU A 111 1.59 16.28 25.71
CA GLU A 111 2.09 17.10 26.78
C GLU A 111 0.91 17.98 27.11
N LYS A 112 0.22 17.58 28.18
CA LYS A 112 -0.89 18.31 28.79
C LYS A 112 -0.49 19.78 28.74
N PRO A 113 -1.26 20.68 28.10
CA PRO A 113 -0.83 22.05 27.91
C PRO A 113 -0.36 22.60 29.25
N ALA A 114 0.92 22.96 29.31
CA ALA A 114 1.46 23.66 30.45
C ALA A 114 0.57 24.88 30.66
N ALA A 115 0.05 25.03 31.88
CA ALA A 115 -0.74 26.19 32.25
C ALA A 115 0.02 27.46 31.82
N PRO A 116 -0.67 28.48 31.28
CA PRO A 116 0.00 29.70 30.86
C PRO A 116 0.84 30.25 32.03
N PRO A 117 2.04 30.78 31.76
CA PRO A 117 2.85 31.38 32.81
C PRO A 117 2.02 32.46 33.54
N PRO A 118 2.20 32.62 34.85
CA PRO A 118 1.54 33.70 35.57
C PRO A 118 1.87 35.02 34.87
N PRO A 119 0.90 35.94 34.74
CA PRO A 119 1.16 37.24 34.12
C PRO A 119 2.32 37.92 34.84
N ALA A 120 3.28 38.42 34.06
CA ALA A 120 4.39 39.21 34.58
C ALA A 120 3.83 40.36 35.42
N GLU A 121 4.30 40.48 36.66
CA GLU A 121 3.90 41.56 37.55
C GLU A 121 4.22 42.92 36.87
N PRO A 122 3.27 43.87 36.87
CA PRO A 122 3.52 45.18 36.26
C PRO A 122 4.65 45.88 37.03
N VAL A 123 5.70 46.24 36.31
CA VAL A 123 6.82 47.02 36.83
C VAL A 123 6.30 48.44 37.10
N GLU A 124 6.24 48.84 38.36
CA GLU A 124 5.91 50.21 38.74
C GLU A 124 6.97 51.15 38.14
N VAL A 125 6.51 52.06 37.29
CA VAL A 125 7.31 53.13 36.68
C VAL A 125 6.88 54.47 37.25
N ASP A 126 7.82 55.37 37.46
CA ASP A 126 7.55 56.74 37.90
C ASP A 126 6.96 57.60 36.76
N ASP A 127 6.59 58.85 37.05
CA ASP A 127 5.95 59.77 36.10
C ASP A 127 6.81 60.07 34.85
N ASP A 128 8.12 59.77 34.91
CA ASP A 128 9.08 59.90 33.82
C ASP A 128 9.30 58.58 33.04
N GLY A 129 8.57 57.52 33.40
CA GLY A 129 8.58 56.22 32.73
C GLY A 129 9.76 55.32 33.11
N VAL A 130 10.48 55.63 34.18
CA VAL A 130 11.63 54.85 34.66
C VAL A 130 11.17 53.86 35.75
N PRO A 131 11.62 52.60 35.73
CA PRO A 131 11.28 51.63 36.77
C PRO A 131 11.70 52.14 38.16
N VAL A 132 10.72 52.28 39.06
CA VAL A 132 10.93 52.73 40.45
C VAL A 132 11.92 51.83 41.17
N ARG A 133 11.90 50.53 40.82
CA ARG A 133 12.90 49.55 41.24
C ARG A 133 13.70 49.04 40.05
N PRO A 134 14.93 49.53 39.86
CA PRO A 134 15.78 48.99 38.82
C PRO A 134 16.25 47.58 39.19
N GLY A 135 16.22 46.66 38.22
CA GLY A 135 16.52 45.23 38.41
C GLY A 135 17.97 44.88 38.77
N TRP A 136 18.84 45.87 38.97
CA TRP A 136 20.20 45.70 39.50
C TRP A 136 20.29 45.95 41.01
N LEU A 137 19.29 46.59 41.61
CA LEU A 137 19.29 46.90 43.04
C LEU A 137 19.06 45.59 43.84
N GLY A 138 20.12 45.08 44.47
CA GLY A 138 20.11 43.82 45.22
C GLY A 138 20.82 42.64 44.53
N ARG A 139 21.44 42.87 43.38
CA ARG A 139 22.33 41.88 42.75
C ARG A 139 23.67 41.80 43.48
N THR A 140 24.08 40.60 43.87
CA THR A 140 25.34 40.31 44.56
C THR A 140 26.44 39.79 43.63
N ASP A 141 26.17 39.72 42.33
CA ASP A 141 27.05 39.18 41.29
C ASP A 141 27.76 40.27 40.46
N LEU A 142 27.70 41.53 40.91
CA LEU A 142 28.49 42.63 40.35
C LEU A 142 29.78 42.80 41.17
N PRO A 143 30.97 42.92 40.54
CA PRO A 143 32.24 43.07 41.25
C PRO A 143 32.37 44.38 42.03
#